data_AF-A0AAN7IB89-F1
#
_entry.id   AF-A0AAN7IB89-F1
#
_cell.length_a   1.000
_cell.length_b   1.000
_cell.length_c   1.000
_cell.angle_alpha   90.00
_cell.angle_beta   90.00
_cell.angle_gamma   90.00
#
_symmetry.space_group_name_H-M   'P 1'
#
loop_
_entity.id
_entity.type
_entity.pdbx_description
1 polymer ?
#
loop_
_entity_poly.entity_id
_entity_poly.type
_entity_poly.pdbx_seq_one_letter_code
_entity_poly.pdbx_strand_id
1 'polypeptide(L)'
;MGKNTTSNFEANKTRAIWGDPSWTTTFCNLCVEEIEAGNKGIFAASSAKGWSNLVIKFCDETGLNYDKEQLKCRWDVLKADWRVWEKLKGLDTNLGWDVVKGTINDSDDWWNMKLKEIPKALKFRHKGLQNLQQFDKMFRDVAATGAELM
;
A
#
# COMPACT_ATOMS: atom_id res chain seq x y z
N MET A 1 30.94 1.92 -41.00
CA MET A 1 31.42 0.88 -40.06
C MET A 1 31.36 1.46 -38.66
N GLY A 2 30.60 0.84 -37.75
CA GLY A 2 30.72 1.00 -36.29
C GLY A 2 30.27 2.32 -35.64
N LYS A 3 29.02 2.39 -35.17
CA LYS A 3 28.66 3.15 -33.95
C LYS A 3 29.31 2.44 -32.75
N ASN A 4 29.66 3.18 -31.68
CA ASN A 4 29.49 2.76 -30.28
C ASN A 4 30.10 3.80 -29.33
N THR A 5 29.27 4.39 -28.47
CA THR A 5 29.46 4.33 -27.01
C THR A 5 28.12 4.72 -26.40
N THR A 6 27.28 3.70 -26.24
CA THR A 6 26.11 3.73 -25.36
C THR A 6 26.63 3.59 -23.94
N SER A 7 26.68 4.67 -23.16
CA SER A 7 26.83 4.54 -21.71
C SER A 7 25.50 4.08 -21.14
N ASN A 8 25.42 2.77 -20.90
CA ASN A 8 24.31 2.10 -20.23
C ASN A 8 24.16 2.66 -18.80
N PHE A 9 23.24 3.61 -18.63
CA PHE A 9 22.84 4.17 -17.33
C PHE A 9 21.71 3.36 -16.68
N GLU A 10 21.62 2.06 -16.95
CA GLU A 10 20.82 1.14 -16.14
C GLU A 10 21.65 0.75 -14.92
N ALA A 11 21.84 1.70 -14.00
CA ALA A 11 22.35 1.40 -12.67
C ALA A 11 21.43 0.35 -12.05
N ASN A 12 22.00 -0.73 -11.52
CA ASN A 12 21.30 -1.78 -10.77
C ASN A 12 20.42 -1.14 -9.67
N LYS A 13 19.16 -0.89 -9.99
CA LYS A 13 18.21 -0.21 -9.12
C LYS A 13 17.90 -1.13 -7.95
N THR A 14 18.45 -0.81 -6.79
CA THR A 14 18.33 -1.65 -5.59
C THR A 14 16.87 -1.69 -5.16
N ARG A 15 16.36 -2.89 -4.83
CA ARG A 15 14.98 -3.04 -4.35
C ARG A 15 14.82 -2.29 -3.02
N ALA A 16 13.76 -1.49 -2.87
CA ALA A 16 13.45 -0.84 -1.60
C ALA A 16 13.14 -1.88 -0.52
N ILE A 17 13.72 -1.71 0.67
CA ILE A 17 13.61 -2.61 1.81
C ILE A 17 12.74 -1.95 2.87
N TRP A 18 11.49 -2.37 3.00
CA TRP A 18 10.53 -1.82 3.98
C TRP A 18 10.61 -2.57 5.31
N GLY A 19 11.78 -2.52 5.96
CA GLY A 19 12.10 -3.31 7.15
C GLY A 19 11.52 -2.77 8.46
N ASP A 20 11.45 -1.46 8.61
CA ASP A 20 10.81 -0.81 9.77
C ASP A 20 9.33 -0.50 9.46
N PRO A 21 8.38 -0.99 10.29
CA PRO A 21 6.97 -0.61 10.17
C PRO A 21 6.74 0.92 10.18
N SER A 22 7.56 1.68 10.91
CA SER A 22 7.46 3.14 11.00
C SER A 22 7.56 3.82 9.63
N TRP A 23 8.44 3.32 8.74
CA TRP A 23 8.58 3.84 7.38
C TRP A 23 7.29 3.68 6.58
N THR A 24 6.56 2.58 6.78
CA THR A 24 5.26 2.41 6.13
C THR A 24 4.24 3.39 6.69
N THR A 25 4.23 3.60 8.00
CA THR A 25 3.35 4.58 8.65
C THR A 25 3.64 6.00 8.17
N THR A 26 4.91 6.42 8.12
CA THR A 26 5.34 7.70 7.54
C THR A 26 4.88 7.84 6.10
N PHE A 27 5.12 6.84 5.25
CA PHE A 27 4.65 6.84 3.87
C PHE A 27 3.13 7.04 3.78
N CYS A 28 2.35 6.30 4.57
CA CYS A 28 0.90 6.42 4.60
C CYS A 28 0.43 7.81 5.04
N ASN A 29 1.04 8.38 6.08
CA ASN A 29 0.69 9.72 6.57
C ASN A 29 0.95 10.78 5.51
N LEU A 30 2.13 10.76 4.87
CA LEU A 30 2.48 11.68 3.79
C LEU A 30 1.52 11.55 2.59
N CYS A 31 1.12 10.33 2.24
CA CYS A 31 0.12 10.13 1.20
C CYS A 31 -1.24 10.76 1.57
N VAL A 32 -1.67 10.62 2.82
CA VAL A 32 -2.93 11.20 3.31
C VAL A 32 -2.85 12.74 3.31
N GLU A 33 -1.74 13.32 3.78
CA GLU A 33 -1.54 14.77 3.74
C GLU A 33 -1.65 15.34 2.33
N GLU A 34 -1.04 14.69 1.34
CA GLU A 34 -1.13 15.14 -0.05
C GLU A 34 -2.55 14.99 -0.62
N ILE A 35 -3.29 13.95 -0.24
CA ILE A 35 -4.72 13.77 -0.60
C ILE A 35 -5.58 14.88 0.01
N GLU A 36 -5.35 15.20 1.28
CA GLU A 36 -6.06 16.24 2.03
C GLU A 36 -5.72 17.65 1.52
N ALA A 37 -4.49 17.87 1.04
CA ALA A 37 -4.06 19.09 0.37
C ALA A 37 -4.66 19.30 -1.05
N GLY A 38 -5.58 18.43 -1.48
CA GLY A 38 -6.26 18.53 -2.77
C GLY A 38 -5.50 17.89 -3.92
N ASN A 39 -4.33 17.29 -3.68
CA ASN A 39 -3.56 16.58 -4.70
C ASN A 39 -4.06 15.13 -4.90
N LYS A 40 -5.38 14.89 -4.80
CA LYS A 40 -6.00 13.56 -4.91
C LYS A 40 -5.61 12.81 -6.21
N GLY A 41 -5.33 13.56 -7.28
CA GLY A 41 -4.84 13.03 -8.57
C GLY A 41 -3.41 12.47 -8.57
N ILE A 42 -2.66 12.55 -7.46
CA ILE A 42 -1.29 12.00 -7.35
C ILE A 42 -1.24 10.52 -7.68
N PHE A 43 -2.22 9.77 -7.20
CA PHE A 43 -2.25 8.32 -7.37
C PHE A 43 -3.04 7.88 -8.60
N ALA A 44 -3.76 8.81 -9.25
CA ALA A 44 -4.35 8.67 -10.57
C ALA A 44 -3.34 9.11 -11.65
N ALA A 45 -2.21 8.41 -11.72
CA ALA A 45 -1.25 8.38 -12.83
C ALA A 45 -0.56 9.67 -13.32
N SER A 46 -0.99 10.90 -12.98
CA SER A 46 -0.62 12.10 -13.76
C SER A 46 -0.02 13.29 -13.00
N SER A 47 -0.03 13.33 -11.65
CA SER A 47 0.62 14.45 -10.93
C SER A 47 2.09 14.17 -10.66
N ALA A 48 2.97 14.69 -11.51
CA ALA A 48 4.42 14.66 -11.29
C ALA A 48 4.81 15.36 -9.97
N LYS A 49 4.11 16.43 -9.58
CA LYS A 49 4.44 17.27 -8.42
C LYS A 49 4.31 16.54 -7.09
N GLY A 50 3.22 15.80 -6.90
CA GLY A 50 3.01 15.16 -5.59
C GLY A 50 3.90 13.94 -5.35
N TRP A 51 4.28 13.20 -6.40
CA TRP A 51 5.31 12.18 -6.26
C TRP A 51 6.67 12.78 -5.89
N SER A 52 7.04 13.94 -6.48
CA SER A 52 8.26 14.64 -6.10
C SER A 52 8.24 15.11 -4.64
N ASN A 53 7.12 15.71 -4.19
CA ASN A 53 6.94 16.09 -2.79
C ASN A 53 7.07 14.89 -1.85
N LEU A 54 6.45 13.76 -2.22
CA LEU A 54 6.46 12.54 -1.43
C LEU A 54 7.87 11.95 -1.30
N VAL A 55 8.65 11.92 -2.39
CA VAL A 55 10.05 11.48 -2.37
C VAL A 55 10.89 12.35 -1.43
N ILE A 56 10.77 13.68 -1.54
CA ILE A 56 11.54 14.63 -0.72
C ILE A 56 11.17 14.46 0.76
N LYS A 57 9.88 14.58 1.11
CA LYS A 57 9.42 14.49 2.50
C LYS A 57 9.73 13.13 3.12
N PHE A 58 9.57 12.05 2.35
CA PHE A 58 9.87 10.70 2.85
C PHE A 58 11.36 10.53 3.17
N CYS A 59 12.24 11.05 2.31
CA CYS A 59 13.67 11.07 2.56
C CYS A 59 14.00 11.91 3.80
N ASP A 60 13.40 13.10 3.93
CA ASP A 60 13.62 14.00 5.07
C ASP A 60 13.18 13.37 6.41
N GLU A 61 12.04 12.66 6.44
CA GLU A 61 11.52 12.04 7.66
C GLU A 61 12.19 10.72 8.04
N THR A 62 12.63 9.93 7.06
CA THR A 62 13.13 8.56 7.30
C THR A 62 14.63 8.38 7.07
N GLY A 63 15.27 9.33 6.39
CA GLY A 63 16.64 9.21 5.89
C GLY A 63 16.81 8.24 4.71
N LEU A 64 15.72 7.68 4.18
CA LEU A 64 15.75 6.71 3.08
C LEU A 64 15.60 7.41 1.74
N ASN A 65 16.62 7.30 0.90
CA ASN A 65 16.60 7.86 -0.46
C ASN A 65 15.87 6.94 -1.44
N TYR A 66 14.56 6.80 -1.27
CA TYR A 66 13.71 6.05 -2.19
C TYR A 66 13.20 6.91 -3.34
N ASP A 67 13.30 6.38 -4.55
CA ASP A 67 12.75 7.04 -5.72
C ASP A 67 11.24 6.81 -5.88
N LYS A 68 10.68 7.55 -6.84
CA LYS A 68 9.26 7.51 -7.17
C LYS A 68 8.77 6.09 -7.49
N GLU A 69 9.52 5.30 -8.26
CA GLU A 69 9.08 3.95 -8.62
C GLU A 69 9.03 3.04 -7.39
N GLN A 70 10.02 3.14 -6.49
CA GLN A 70 10.04 2.38 -5.24
C GLN A 70 8.84 2.72 -4.34
N LEU A 71 8.53 4.01 -4.20
CA LEU A 71 7.36 4.48 -3.44
C LEU A 71 6.04 4.07 -4.10
N LYS A 72 5.98 4.10 -5.44
CA LYS A 72 4.81 3.62 -6.19
C LYS A 72 4.61 2.11 -6.04
N CYS A 73 5.67 1.32 -6.12
CA CYS A 73 5.58 -0.12 -5.85
C CYS A 73 5.08 -0.39 -4.43
N ARG A 74 5.50 0.42 -3.44
CA ARG A 74 4.97 0.31 -2.08
C ARG A 74 3.48 0.61 -2.03
N TRP A 75 3.04 1.71 -2.65
CA TRP A 75 1.62 2.05 -2.77
C TRP A 75 0.79 0.90 -3.34
N ASP A 76 1.24 0.27 -4.43
CA ASP A 76 0.52 -0.83 -5.08
C ASP A 76 0.43 -2.08 -4.19
N VAL A 77 1.50 -2.39 -3.46
CA VAL A 77 1.49 -3.48 -2.46
C VAL A 77 0.48 -3.19 -1.35
N LEU A 78 0.48 -1.97 -0.80
CA LEU A 78 -0.44 -1.58 0.28
C LEU A 78 -1.90 -1.60 -0.20
N LYS A 79 -2.16 -1.15 -1.43
CA LYS A 79 -3.49 -1.18 -2.05
C LYS A 79 -3.99 -2.62 -2.25
N ALA A 80 -3.11 -3.53 -2.67
CA ALA A 80 -3.46 -4.94 -2.80
C ALA A 80 -3.81 -5.56 -1.44
N ASP A 81 -3.05 -5.22 -0.39
CA ASP A 81 -3.28 -5.71 0.98
C ASP A 81 -4.60 -5.19 1.55
N TRP A 82 -4.89 -3.91 1.36
CA TRP A 82 -6.17 -3.31 1.75
C TRP A 82 -7.35 -3.96 1.02
N ARG A 83 -7.24 -4.25 -0.28
CA ARG A 83 -8.30 -4.97 -1.03
C ARG A 83 -8.55 -6.38 -0.49
N VAL A 84 -7.49 -7.11 -0.15
CA VAL A 84 -7.61 -8.45 0.48
C VAL A 84 -8.33 -8.33 1.83
N TRP A 85 -7.96 -7.32 2.63
CA TRP A 85 -8.57 -7.06 3.93
C TRP A 85 -10.05 -6.65 3.84
N GLU A 86 -10.42 -5.75 2.93
CA GLU A 86 -11.81 -5.38 2.67
C GLU A 86 -12.64 -6.59 2.21
N LYS A 87 -12.10 -7.40 1.29
CA LYS A 87 -12.76 -8.63 0.86
C LYS A 87 -12.99 -9.56 2.04
N LEU A 88 -11.98 -9.79 2.87
CA LEU A 88 -12.07 -10.64 4.07
C LEU A 88 -13.17 -10.16 5.03
N LYS A 89 -13.19 -8.86 5.37
CA LYS A 89 -14.22 -8.27 6.23
C LYS A 89 -15.62 -8.34 5.62
N GLY A 90 -15.73 -8.33 4.29
CA GLY A 90 -16.99 -8.40 3.57
C GLY A 90 -17.56 -9.81 3.40
N LEU A 91 -16.84 -10.87 3.82
CA LEU A 91 -17.31 -12.24 3.65
C LEU A 91 -18.39 -12.65 4.67
N ASP A 92 -18.49 -11.98 5.82
CA ASP A 92 -19.50 -12.25 6.85
C ASP A 92 -19.82 -10.97 7.65
N THR A 93 -21.03 -10.91 8.20
CA THR A 93 -21.54 -9.71 8.91
C THR A 93 -21.34 -9.76 10.43
N ASN A 94 -21.16 -10.95 11.02
CA ASN A 94 -21.08 -11.15 12.47
C ASN A 94 -19.66 -11.53 12.93
N LEU A 95 -18.66 -10.79 12.46
CA LEU A 95 -17.27 -11.03 12.80
C LEU A 95 -16.92 -10.44 14.16
N GLY A 96 -16.33 -11.26 15.04
CA GLY A 96 -15.70 -10.77 16.26
C GLY A 96 -14.45 -9.94 15.97
N TRP A 97 -14.02 -9.13 16.94
CA TRP A 97 -12.84 -8.28 16.82
C TRP A 97 -11.89 -8.46 18.01
N ASP A 98 -10.63 -8.77 17.73
CA ASP A 98 -9.52 -8.82 18.69
C ASP A 98 -8.86 -7.43 18.71
N VAL A 99 -9.13 -6.65 19.75
CA VAL A 99 -8.58 -5.29 19.90
C VAL A 99 -7.05 -5.32 20.06
N VAL A 100 -6.50 -6.36 20.68
CA VAL A 100 -5.05 -6.47 20.96
C VAL A 100 -4.28 -6.77 19.67
N LYS A 101 -4.79 -7.69 18.85
CA LYS A 101 -4.18 -8.04 17.55
C LYS A 101 -4.61 -7.11 16.42
N GLY A 102 -5.66 -6.32 16.66
CA GLY A 102 -6.34 -5.51 15.65
C GLY A 102 -6.86 -6.35 14.49
N THR A 103 -7.33 -7.58 14.74
CA THR A 103 -7.80 -8.50 13.69
C THR A 103 -9.12 -9.18 14.03
N ILE A 104 -9.66 -9.95 13.09
CA ILE A 104 -10.89 -10.71 13.26
C ILE A 104 -10.69 -11.79 14.32
N ASN A 105 -11.53 -11.75 15.36
CA ASN A 105 -11.59 -12.75 16.41
C ASN A 105 -12.68 -13.77 16.09
N ASP A 106 -12.29 -14.83 15.38
CA ASP A 106 -13.17 -15.93 15.01
C ASP A 106 -12.44 -17.27 15.17
N SER A 107 -13.19 -18.36 15.05
CA SER A 107 -12.69 -19.73 15.18
C SER A 107 -11.64 -20.09 14.13
N ASP A 108 -10.80 -21.07 14.47
CA ASP A 108 -9.82 -21.62 13.53
C ASP A 108 -10.48 -22.23 12.29
N ASP A 109 -11.66 -22.84 12.46
CA ASP A 109 -12.45 -23.39 11.35
C ASP A 109 -12.94 -22.30 10.39
N TRP A 110 -13.41 -21.18 10.93
CA TRP A 110 -13.77 -20.02 10.12
C TRP A 110 -12.56 -19.52 9.33
N TRP A 111 -11.41 -19.31 9.98
CA TRP A 111 -10.18 -18.90 9.30
C TRP A 111 -9.76 -19.91 8.22
N ASN A 112 -9.78 -21.21 8.51
CA ASN A 112 -9.42 -22.25 7.54
C ASN A 112 -10.36 -22.24 6.32
N MET A 113 -11.65 -21.98 6.52
CA MET A 113 -12.61 -21.85 5.41
C MET A 113 -12.30 -20.61 4.57
N LYS A 114 -12.16 -19.43 5.19
CA LYS A 114 -11.91 -18.18 4.45
C LYS A 114 -10.56 -18.16 3.75
N LEU A 115 -9.55 -18.81 4.30
CA LEU A 115 -8.23 -18.91 3.67
C LEU A 115 -8.21 -19.82 2.42
N LYS A 116 -9.20 -20.69 2.24
CA LYS A 116 -9.40 -21.39 0.95
C LYS A 116 -9.86 -20.44 -0.15
N GLU A 117 -10.71 -19.46 0.20
CA GLU A 117 -11.23 -18.45 -0.73
C GLU A 117 -10.25 -17.28 -0.96
N ILE A 118 -9.51 -16.90 0.09
CA ILE A 118 -8.57 -15.79 0.09
C ILE A 118 -7.25 -16.21 0.78
N PRO A 119 -6.41 -17.03 0.12
CA PRO A 119 -5.14 -17.49 0.72
C PRO A 119 -4.24 -16.35 1.18
N LYS A 120 -4.28 -15.21 0.46
CA LYS A 120 -3.50 -14.00 0.79
C LYS A 120 -3.89 -13.35 2.12
N ALA A 121 -5.04 -13.69 2.70
CA ALA A 121 -5.48 -13.15 4.00
C ALA A 121 -4.75 -13.81 5.20
N LEU A 122 -3.97 -14.88 4.99
CA LEU A 122 -3.28 -15.59 6.07
C LEU A 122 -2.43 -14.68 6.95
N LYS A 123 -1.77 -13.70 6.32
CA LYS A 123 -0.94 -12.70 7.02
C LYS A 123 -1.73 -11.85 8.03
N PHE A 124 -3.05 -11.80 7.92
CA PHE A 124 -3.90 -11.02 8.82
C PHE A 124 -4.43 -11.81 10.01
N ARG A 125 -4.28 -13.14 10.04
CA ARG A 125 -4.85 -14.01 11.08
C ARG A 125 -4.36 -13.67 12.49
N HIS A 126 -3.07 -13.34 12.62
CA HIS A 126 -2.45 -13.09 13.92
C HIS A 126 -2.10 -11.62 14.16
N LYS A 127 -2.19 -10.79 13.12
CA LYS A 127 -1.95 -9.35 13.18
C LYS A 127 -2.72 -8.69 12.06
N GLY A 128 -3.69 -7.85 12.39
CA GLY A 128 -4.51 -7.23 11.37
C GLY A 128 -3.76 -6.17 10.56
N LEU A 129 -4.45 -5.67 9.54
CA LEU A 129 -3.89 -4.67 8.65
C LEU A 129 -3.60 -3.36 9.41
N GLN A 130 -2.32 -3.04 9.55
CA GLN A 130 -1.86 -1.80 10.19
C GLN A 130 -2.14 -0.59 9.30
N ASN A 131 -2.27 0.61 9.89
CA ASN A 131 -2.60 1.85 9.17
C ASN A 131 -3.95 1.82 8.44
N LEU A 132 -4.94 1.06 8.95
CA LEU A 132 -6.25 0.90 8.31
C LEU A 132 -6.96 2.23 8.06
N GLN A 133 -6.90 3.17 9.01
CA GLN A 133 -7.51 4.50 8.85
C GLN A 133 -6.89 5.27 7.68
N GLN A 134 -5.56 5.24 7.55
CA GLN A 134 -4.86 5.84 6.41
C GLN A 134 -5.23 5.14 5.11
N PHE A 135 -5.28 3.80 5.10
CA PHE A 135 -5.67 3.05 3.91
C PHE A 135 -7.08 3.33 3.44
N ASP A 136 -8.03 3.50 4.36
CA ASP A 136 -9.39 3.91 3.99
C ASP A 136 -9.40 5.27 3.30
N LYS A 137 -8.65 6.25 3.83
CA LYS A 137 -8.48 7.56 3.17
C LYS A 137 -7.76 7.47 1.81
N MET A 138 -6.74 6.61 1.71
CA MET A 138 -5.91 6.46 0.51
C MET A 138 -6.63 5.72 -0.62
N PHE A 139 -7.45 4.71 -0.32
CA PHE A 139 -7.91 3.74 -1.30
C PHE A 139 -9.43 3.65 -1.49
N ARG A 140 -10.25 4.05 -0.50
CA ARG A 140 -11.71 3.89 -0.57
C ARG A 140 -12.34 4.70 -1.71
N ASP A 141 -11.96 5.98 -1.85
CA ASP A 141 -12.47 6.85 -2.91
C ASP A 141 -11.78 6.61 -4.27
N VAL A 142 -10.56 6.07 -4.27
CA VAL A 142 -9.80 5.75 -5.49
C VAL A 142 -10.30 4.45 -6.14
N ALA A 143 -10.99 3.58 -5.39
CA ALA A 143 -11.49 2.31 -5.90
C ALA A 143 -12.75 2.46 -6.79
N ALA A 144 -13.54 3.52 -6.62
CA ALA A 144 -14.76 3.75 -7.41
C ALA A 144 -14.48 4.08 -8.89
N THR A 145 -13.28 4.55 -9.24
CA THR A 145 -12.93 4.94 -10.62
C THR A 145 -12.28 3.80 -11.44
N GLY A 146 -12.25 2.57 -10.91
CA GLY A 146 -11.60 1.42 -11.56
C GLY A 146 -12.53 0.24 -11.87
N ALA A 147 -13.85 0.43 -11.80
CA ALA A 147 -14.86 -0.60 -12.09
C ALA A 147 -15.56 -0.41 -13.45
N GLU A 148 -15.00 0.41 -14.34
CA GLU A 148 -15.35 0.42 -15.77
C GLU A 148 -14.10 0.00 -16.54
N LEU A 149 -14.24 -0.97 -17.44
CA LEU A 149 -13.21 -1.71 -18.18
C LEU A 149 -12.71 -3.00 -17.50
N MET A 150 -13.62 -3.95 -17.29
CA MET A 150 -13.46 -5.31 -17.84
C MET A 150 -14.74 -5.73 -18.53
#